data_AF-A0A7X8TNG7-F1
#
_entry.id   AF-A0A7X8TNG7-F1
#
_cell.length_a   1.000
_cell.length_b   1.000
_cell.length_c   1.000
_cell.angle_alpha   90.00
_cell.angle_beta   90.00
_cell.angle_gamma   90.00
#
_symmetry.space_group_name_H-M   'P 1'
#
loop_
_entity.id
_entity.type
_entity.pdbx_description
1 polymer ?
#
loop_
_entity_poly.entity_id
_entity_poly.type
_entity_poly.pdbx_seq_one_letter_code
_entity_poly.pdbx_strand_id
1 'polypeptide(L)'
;MANAPSMGIERIRVNVGAKFRPDSTAHVDKVLAKIADEHGDGFELDGYEPSEGVAIFKRESNTLVASHSGNDSMEIRLPQDTKQSDGKKRAVSLTDTYPGYQMTTFEPHRRRAIISKLSDEVIRARDAISNALSVDPWNIQVAQRTDGGFDFSLPPTYRPSKHDDGLNEAATVIIGQPGWYVEADTHTRTGSITLRVRVNEPVAGFFTQPAGG
;
A
#
# COMPACT_ATOMS: atom_id res chain seq x y z
N MET A 1 -24.85 -8.23 4.94
CA MET A 1 -24.51 -9.45 4.17
C MET A 1 -23.06 -9.77 4.46
N ALA A 2 -22.77 -10.89 5.13
CA ALA A 2 -21.40 -11.29 5.45
C ALA A 2 -20.74 -11.84 4.18
N ASN A 3 -19.68 -11.19 3.71
CA ASN A 3 -18.91 -11.67 2.57
C ASN A 3 -18.14 -12.92 3.05
N ALA A 4 -18.42 -14.08 2.45
CA ALA A 4 -17.73 -15.32 2.80
C ALA A 4 -16.22 -15.15 2.51
N PRO A 5 -15.32 -15.69 3.36
CA PRO A 5 -13.90 -15.73 3.02
C PRO A 5 -13.73 -16.53 1.73
N SER A 6 -13.33 -15.87 0.65
CA SER A 6 -12.93 -16.56 -0.57
C SER A 6 -11.61 -17.28 -0.28
N MET A 7 -11.65 -18.61 -0.19
CA MET A 7 -10.45 -19.45 -0.12
C MET A 7 -9.65 -19.27 -1.41
N GLY A 8 -8.65 -18.39 -1.39
CA GLY A 8 -7.72 -18.19 -2.50
C GLY A 8 -6.57 -19.19 -2.40
N ILE A 9 -6.21 -19.83 -3.50
CA ILE A 9 -4.97 -20.64 -3.54
C ILE A 9 -3.85 -19.70 -4.00
N GLU A 10 -2.92 -19.40 -3.10
CA GLU A 10 -1.69 -18.68 -3.44
C GLU A 10 -0.72 -19.67 -4.07
N ARG A 11 -0.15 -19.35 -5.24
CA ARG A 11 0.84 -20.18 -5.94
C ARG A 11 2.10 -19.39 -6.26
N ILE A 12 3.26 -19.95 -5.98
CA ILE A 12 4.57 -19.39 -6.33
C ILE A 12 5.35 -20.38 -7.21
N ARG A 13 6.17 -19.84 -8.11
CA ARG A 13 7.07 -20.62 -8.97
C ARG A 13 8.51 -20.40 -8.51
N VAL A 14 9.23 -21.47 -8.20
CA VAL A 14 10.60 -21.41 -7.68
C VAL A 14 11.51 -22.23 -8.59
N ASN A 15 12.60 -21.64 -9.07
CA ASN A 15 13.63 -22.38 -9.80
C ASN A 15 14.48 -23.19 -8.80
N VAL A 16 14.30 -24.51 -8.83
CA VAL A 16 14.96 -25.48 -7.93
C VAL A 16 16.09 -26.24 -8.63
N GLY A 17 16.21 -26.07 -9.95
CA GLY A 17 17.22 -26.70 -10.80
C GLY A 17 16.98 -28.19 -11.05
N ALA A 18 17.68 -28.74 -12.04
CA ALA A 18 17.47 -30.11 -12.54
C ALA A 18 17.83 -31.23 -11.53
N LYS A 19 18.50 -30.91 -10.42
CA LYS A 19 18.87 -31.87 -9.37
C LYS A 19 17.85 -31.96 -8.24
N PHE A 20 16.80 -31.14 -8.28
CA PHE A 20 15.71 -31.22 -7.31
C PHE A 20 14.97 -32.55 -7.44
N ARG A 21 14.60 -33.11 -6.29
CA ARG A 21 13.92 -34.40 -6.18
C ARG A 21 12.61 -34.17 -5.43
N PRO A 22 11.46 -34.10 -6.14
CA PRO A 22 10.17 -33.81 -5.51
C PRO A 22 9.69 -34.95 -4.60
N ASP A 23 10.19 -36.16 -4.81
CA ASP A 23 9.96 -37.37 -4.01
C ASP A 23 10.77 -37.43 -2.71
N SER A 24 11.82 -36.60 -2.59
CA SER A 24 12.68 -36.54 -1.41
C SER A 24 12.21 -35.46 -0.45
N THR A 25 11.61 -35.86 0.68
CA THR A 25 11.15 -34.94 1.74
C THR A 25 12.25 -33.97 2.18
N ALA A 26 13.50 -34.43 2.35
CA ALA A 26 14.62 -33.57 2.71
C ALA A 26 14.97 -32.47 1.67
N HIS A 27 14.66 -32.69 0.39
CA HIS A 27 14.85 -31.67 -0.65
C HIS A 27 13.68 -30.69 -0.64
N VAL A 28 12.45 -31.21 -0.54
CA VAL A 28 11.24 -30.39 -0.42
C VAL A 28 11.33 -29.48 0.80
N ASP A 29 11.68 -30.00 1.98
CA ASP A 29 11.78 -29.25 3.23
C ASP A 29 12.84 -28.13 3.16
N LYS A 30 13.96 -28.37 2.49
CA LYS A 30 14.99 -27.34 2.27
C LYS A 30 14.48 -26.20 1.38
N VAL A 31 13.69 -26.52 0.36
CA VAL A 31 13.10 -25.50 -0.51
C VAL A 31 11.96 -24.79 0.22
N LEU A 32 11.13 -25.51 0.98
CA LEU A 32 10.08 -24.94 1.83
C LEU A 32 10.63 -24.02 2.91
N ALA A 33 11.79 -24.33 3.51
CA ALA A 33 12.45 -23.43 4.46
C ALA A 33 12.88 -22.11 3.78
N LYS A 34 13.45 -22.19 2.57
CA LYS A 34 13.80 -20.99 1.80
C LYS A 34 12.58 -20.18 1.38
N ILE A 35 11.52 -20.86 0.94
CA ILE A 35 10.24 -20.23 0.63
C ILE A 35 9.65 -19.58 1.88
N ALA A 36 9.73 -20.25 3.03
CA ALA A 36 9.29 -19.70 4.30
C ALA A 36 10.05 -18.42 4.65
N ASP A 37 11.36 -18.37 4.41
CA ASP A 37 12.17 -17.17 4.64
C ASP A 37 11.77 -15.99 3.70
N GLU A 38 11.35 -16.29 2.47
CA GLU A 38 11.09 -15.28 1.43
C GLU A 38 9.60 -14.87 1.31
N HIS A 39 8.69 -15.84 1.38
CA HIS A 39 7.25 -15.71 1.10
C HIS A 39 6.35 -16.10 2.29
N GLY A 40 6.95 -16.53 3.39
CA GLY A 40 6.24 -16.94 4.61
C GLY A 40 5.85 -18.40 4.61
N ASP A 41 5.45 -18.90 5.78
CA ASP A 41 5.18 -20.32 6.00
C ASP A 41 3.87 -20.81 5.33
N GLY A 42 3.69 -22.13 5.33
CA GLY A 42 2.44 -22.80 4.96
C GLY A 42 2.33 -23.21 3.49
N PHE A 43 3.40 -23.06 2.72
CA PHE A 43 3.48 -23.59 1.36
C PHE A 43 3.68 -25.11 1.37
N GLU A 44 3.09 -25.75 0.37
CA GLU A 44 3.24 -27.16 0.02
C GLU A 44 3.56 -27.29 -1.47
N LEU A 45 4.20 -28.38 -1.85
CA LEU A 45 4.54 -28.64 -3.26
C LEU A 45 3.26 -29.00 -4.04
N ASP A 46 2.91 -28.19 -5.04
CA ASP A 46 1.76 -28.42 -5.95
C ASP A 46 2.18 -29.16 -7.22
N GLY A 47 3.37 -28.86 -7.73
CA GLY A 47 3.87 -29.46 -8.96
C GLY A 47 5.36 -29.22 -9.19
N TYR A 48 5.95 -29.99 -10.10
CA TYR A 48 7.34 -29.82 -10.52
C TYR A 48 7.42 -30.02 -12.03
N GLU A 49 8.04 -29.07 -12.72
CA GLU A 49 8.32 -29.09 -14.15
C GLU A 49 9.82 -29.40 -14.35
N PRO A 50 10.19 -30.67 -14.60
CA PRO A 50 11.59 -31.07 -14.68
C PRO A 50 12.32 -30.46 -15.88
N SER A 51 11.59 -30.13 -16.93
CA SER A 51 12.14 -29.56 -18.17
C SER A 51 12.69 -28.15 -17.95
N GLU A 52 12.04 -27.35 -17.10
CA GLU A 52 12.46 -25.99 -16.73
C GLU A 52 13.23 -25.95 -15.40
N GLY A 53 13.23 -27.05 -14.62
CA GLY A 53 13.77 -27.07 -13.26
C GLY A 53 12.97 -26.20 -12.29
N VAL A 54 11.66 -26.04 -12.53
CA VAL A 54 10.77 -25.15 -11.76
C VAL A 54 9.82 -25.98 -10.92
N ALA A 55 9.78 -25.72 -9.61
CA ALA A 55 8.78 -26.25 -8.71
C ALA A 55 7.69 -25.20 -8.43
N ILE A 56 6.44 -25.64 -8.41
CA ILE A 56 5.27 -24.83 -8.08
C ILE A 56 4.87 -25.19 -6.66
N PHE A 57 4.82 -24.18 -5.79
CA PHE A 57 4.35 -24.35 -4.43
C PHE A 57 3.04 -23.59 -4.26
N LYS A 58 2.11 -24.17 -3.52
CA LYS A 58 0.84 -23.53 -3.19
C LYS A 58 0.66 -23.42 -1.69
N ARG A 59 -0.14 -22.46 -1.24
CA ARG A 59 -0.74 -22.50 0.09
C ARG A 59 -2.20 -22.13 0.01
N GLU A 60 -3.00 -22.68 0.91
CA GLU A 60 -4.33 -22.15 1.18
C GLU A 60 -4.14 -20.76 1.80
N SER A 61 -4.46 -19.74 1.02
CA SER A 61 -4.50 -18.39 1.50
C SER A 61 -5.92 -18.19 2.05
N ASN A 62 -6.02 -18.01 3.37
CA ASN A 62 -7.18 -17.36 3.96
C ASN A 62 -7.13 -15.87 3.55
N THR A 63 -7.28 -15.62 2.26
CA THR A 63 -7.30 -14.28 1.70
C THR A 63 -8.65 -13.71 2.10
N LEU A 64 -8.66 -13.00 3.23
CA LEU A 64 -9.68 -11.98 3.42
C LEU A 64 -9.46 -10.98 2.29
N VAL A 65 -10.21 -11.12 1.19
CA VAL A 65 -10.44 -10.05 0.21
C VAL A 65 -11.36 -9.03 0.90
N ALA A 66 -10.86 -8.46 1.99
CA ALA A 66 -11.43 -7.25 2.55
C ALA A 66 -10.90 -6.14 1.64
N SER A 67 -11.73 -5.69 0.71
CA SER A 67 -11.51 -4.47 -0.06
C SER A 67 -11.16 -3.34 0.92
N HIS A 68 -9.88 -3.05 1.12
CA HIS A 68 -9.48 -1.90 1.89
C HIS A 68 -9.60 -0.73 0.93
N SER A 69 -10.58 0.14 1.17
CA SER A 69 -10.81 1.33 0.34
C SER A 69 -11.34 1.11 -1.09
N GLY A 70 -12.00 -0.03 -1.37
CA GLY A 70 -12.62 -0.30 -2.68
C GLY A 70 -11.68 -0.79 -3.78
N ASN A 71 -10.41 -1.04 -3.45
CA ASN A 71 -9.42 -1.61 -4.37
C ASN A 71 -9.26 -3.14 -4.18
N ASP A 72 -8.75 -3.81 -5.22
CA ASP A 72 -8.31 -5.22 -5.15
C ASP A 72 -7.15 -5.34 -4.16
N SER A 73 -7.44 -5.84 -2.95
CA SER A 73 -6.47 -6.04 -1.87
C SER A 73 -6.28 -7.52 -1.52
N MET A 74 -5.06 -7.89 -1.17
CA MET A 74 -4.70 -9.23 -0.72
C MET A 74 -3.88 -9.14 0.57
N GLU A 75 -4.24 -9.94 1.57
CA GLU A 75 -3.43 -10.14 2.76
C GLU A 75 -2.41 -11.25 2.52
N ILE A 76 -1.13 -10.95 2.75
CA ILE A 76 -0.01 -11.87 2.62
C ILE A 76 0.57 -12.14 3.99
N ARG A 77 0.76 -13.42 4.30
CA ARG A 77 1.40 -13.84 5.55
C ARG A 77 2.91 -13.63 5.46
N LEU A 78 3.47 -12.91 6.43
CA LEU A 78 4.89 -12.67 6.55
C LEU A 78 5.61 -13.81 7.27
N PRO A 79 6.88 -14.07 6.94
CA PRO A 79 7.75 -14.99 7.68
C PRO A 79 7.86 -14.63 9.17
N GLN A 80 8.00 -15.63 10.02
CA GLN A 80 8.03 -15.49 11.48
C GLN A 80 9.08 -14.48 12.00
N ASP A 81 10.24 -14.41 11.36
CA ASP A 81 11.36 -13.56 11.80
C ASP A 81 11.44 -12.21 11.08
N THR A 82 10.36 -11.81 10.38
CA THR A 82 10.31 -10.53 9.66
C THR A 82 10.35 -9.36 10.64
N LYS A 83 11.34 -8.48 10.47
CA LYS A 83 11.53 -7.26 11.28
C LYS A 83 10.92 -6.05 10.60
N GLN A 84 10.70 -4.99 11.38
CA GLN A 84 10.26 -3.69 10.83
C GLN A 84 11.23 -3.15 9.77
N SER A 85 12.53 -3.37 9.96
CA SER A 85 13.58 -2.98 9.02
C SER A 85 13.51 -3.69 7.67
N ASP A 86 12.85 -4.86 7.61
CA ASP A 86 12.77 -5.67 6.39
C ASP A 86 11.69 -5.15 5.42
N GLY A 87 10.88 -4.17 5.83
CA GLY A 87 9.75 -3.66 5.05
C GLY A 87 10.10 -3.30 3.61
N LYS A 88 11.21 -2.59 3.38
CA LYS A 88 11.65 -2.21 2.03
C LYS A 88 11.98 -3.42 1.16
N LYS A 89 12.72 -4.39 1.72
CA LYS A 89 13.06 -5.64 1.03
C LYS A 89 11.79 -6.43 0.69
N ARG A 90 10.84 -6.51 1.63
CA ARG A 90 9.56 -7.19 1.43
C ARG A 90 8.70 -6.49 0.40
N ALA A 91 8.65 -5.16 0.39
CA ALA A 91 7.91 -4.39 -0.60
C ALA A 91 8.34 -4.74 -2.03
N VAL A 92 9.65 -4.73 -2.29
CA VAL A 92 10.22 -5.08 -3.61
C VAL A 92 9.89 -6.52 -3.98
N SER A 93 10.16 -7.46 -3.08
CA SER A 93 9.90 -8.89 -3.32
C SER A 93 8.41 -9.17 -3.59
N LEU A 94 7.50 -8.49 -2.89
CA LEU A 94 6.07 -8.62 -3.11
C LEU A 94 5.64 -8.02 -4.44
N THR A 95 6.19 -6.88 -4.85
CA THR A 95 5.92 -6.29 -6.18
C THR A 95 6.42 -7.20 -7.32
N ASP A 96 7.60 -7.83 -7.14
CA ASP A 96 8.15 -8.78 -8.12
C ASP A 96 7.29 -10.05 -8.21
N THR A 97 6.78 -10.52 -7.07
CA THR A 97 5.92 -11.73 -7.00
C THR A 97 4.51 -11.45 -7.51
N TYR A 98 3.99 -10.25 -7.26
CA TYR A 98 2.63 -9.82 -7.60
C TYR A 98 2.66 -8.54 -8.45
N PRO A 99 2.99 -8.65 -9.76
CA PRO A 99 3.03 -7.50 -10.65
C PRO A 99 1.71 -6.71 -10.63
N GLY A 100 1.82 -5.38 -10.52
CA GLY A 100 0.67 -4.47 -10.43
C GLY A 100 0.08 -4.31 -9.03
N TYR A 101 0.55 -5.06 -8.04
CA TYR A 101 0.23 -4.83 -6.63
C TYR A 101 1.34 -4.04 -5.94
N GLN A 102 0.93 -3.22 -4.98
CA GLN A 102 1.82 -2.41 -4.15
C GLN A 102 1.52 -2.69 -2.69
N MET A 103 2.56 -2.78 -1.85
CA MET A 103 2.36 -2.91 -0.42
C MET A 103 1.73 -1.64 0.16
N THR A 104 0.58 -1.79 0.81
CA THR A 104 -0.20 -0.71 1.44
C THR A 104 -0.23 -0.81 2.95
N THR A 105 0.11 -1.96 3.52
CA THR A 105 0.23 -2.14 4.97
C THR A 105 1.31 -3.15 5.28
N PHE A 106 2.13 -2.89 6.30
CA PHE A 106 3.18 -3.79 6.76
C PHE A 106 3.13 -3.91 8.29
N GLU A 107 2.68 -5.06 8.77
CA GLU A 107 2.53 -5.35 10.21
C GLU A 107 3.33 -6.62 10.57
N PRO A 108 4.68 -6.51 10.68
CA PRO A 108 5.54 -7.67 10.97
C PRO A 108 5.21 -8.33 12.31
N HIS A 109 4.82 -7.55 13.33
CA HIS A 109 4.39 -8.07 14.63
C HIS A 109 3.14 -8.95 14.56
N ARG A 110 2.28 -8.73 13.57
CA ARG A 110 1.09 -9.54 13.29
C ARG A 110 1.34 -10.56 12.17
N ARG A 111 2.59 -10.65 11.70
CA ARG A 111 3.02 -11.53 10.60
C ARG A 111 2.16 -11.37 9.35
N ARG A 112 1.78 -10.14 9.01
CA ARG A 112 0.98 -9.86 7.82
C ARG A 112 1.39 -8.58 7.11
N ALA A 113 1.22 -8.59 5.80
CA ALA A 113 1.28 -7.42 4.95
C ALA A 113 0.02 -7.38 4.08
N ILE A 114 -0.43 -6.19 3.70
CA ILE A 114 -1.51 -6.02 2.74
C ILE A 114 -0.91 -5.41 1.48
N ILE A 115 -1.19 -6.03 0.35
CA ILE A 115 -0.87 -5.50 -0.97
C ILE A 115 -2.16 -5.14 -1.68
N SER A 116 -2.18 -4.03 -2.42
CA SER A 116 -3.36 -3.56 -3.15
C SER A 116 -2.98 -3.11 -4.55
N LYS A 117 -3.88 -3.27 -5.52
CA LYS A 117 -3.76 -2.56 -6.80
C LYS A 117 -4.12 -1.10 -6.59
N LEU A 118 -3.22 -0.22 -6.98
CA LEU A 118 -3.41 1.23 -6.92
C LEU A 118 -3.30 1.78 -8.34
N SER A 119 -4.03 2.86 -8.64
CA SER A 119 -3.81 3.58 -9.89
C SER A 119 -2.45 4.28 -9.87
N ASP A 120 -1.87 4.51 -11.05
CA ASP A 120 -0.57 5.18 -11.19
C ASP A 120 -0.57 6.58 -10.55
N GLU A 121 -1.70 7.27 -10.59
CA GLU A 121 -1.90 8.57 -9.94
C GLU A 121 -1.81 8.47 -8.41
N VAL A 122 -2.47 7.46 -7.82
CA VAL A 122 -2.41 7.21 -6.37
C VAL A 122 -1.01 6.78 -5.94
N ILE A 123 -0.32 5.96 -6.75
CA ILE A 123 1.08 5.57 -6.48
C ILE A 123 1.97 6.81 -6.46
N ARG A 124 1.89 7.66 -7.50
CA ARG A 124 2.67 8.90 -7.59
C ARG A 124 2.39 9.84 -6.42
N ALA A 125 1.12 10.02 -6.06
CA ALA A 125 0.73 10.87 -4.94
C ALA A 125 1.27 10.32 -3.61
N ARG A 126 1.10 9.02 -3.38
CA ARG A 126 1.58 8.35 -2.18
C ARG A 126 3.09 8.45 -2.03
N ASP A 127 3.85 8.22 -3.10
CA ASP A 127 5.31 8.27 -3.05
C ASP A 127 5.82 9.69 -2.78
N ALA A 128 5.20 10.70 -3.39
CA ALA A 128 5.51 12.10 -3.13
C ALA A 128 5.20 12.51 -1.68
N ILE A 129 4.03 12.15 -1.16
CA ILE A 129 3.63 12.43 0.22
C ILE A 129 4.53 11.66 1.20
N SER A 130 4.88 10.41 0.92
CA SER A 130 5.75 9.62 1.79
C SER A 130 7.15 10.20 1.90
N ASN A 131 7.68 10.71 0.79
CA ASN A 131 8.96 11.40 0.77
C ASN A 131 8.90 12.70 1.58
N ALA A 132 7.86 13.52 1.38
CA ALA A 132 7.65 14.75 2.13
C ALA A 132 7.52 14.51 3.65
N LEU A 133 6.84 13.41 4.03
CA LEU A 133 6.65 13.02 5.42
C LEU A 133 7.82 12.21 6.00
N SER A 134 8.82 11.85 5.19
CA SER A 134 9.96 11.01 5.57
C SER A 134 9.54 9.68 6.23
N VAL A 135 8.54 9.02 5.65
CA VAL A 135 8.05 7.71 6.09
C VAL A 135 7.96 6.75 4.91
N ASP A 136 7.88 5.45 5.17
CA ASP A 136 7.68 4.48 4.11
C ASP A 136 6.25 4.58 3.50
N PRO A 137 6.06 4.29 2.20
CA PRO A 137 4.77 4.46 1.52
C PRO A 137 3.59 3.69 2.13
N TRP A 138 3.83 2.51 2.71
CA TRP A 138 2.79 1.70 3.37
C TRP A 138 2.34 2.24 4.74
N ASN A 139 3.00 3.29 5.25
CA ASN A 139 2.57 3.98 6.46
C ASN A 139 1.59 5.12 6.17
N ILE A 140 1.27 5.37 4.91
CA ILE A 140 0.33 6.41 4.47
C ILE A 140 -0.72 5.76 3.59
N GLN A 141 -1.99 6.00 3.92
CA GLN A 141 -3.12 5.71 3.04
C GLN A 141 -3.41 6.94 2.20
N VAL A 142 -3.61 6.76 0.90
CA VAL A 142 -3.98 7.83 -0.04
C VAL A 142 -5.20 7.38 -0.82
N ALA A 143 -6.19 8.26 -0.91
CA ALA A 143 -7.41 8.07 -1.68
C ALA A 143 -7.59 9.25 -2.64
N GLN A 144 -7.98 8.95 -3.86
CA GLN A 144 -8.32 9.98 -4.83
C GLN A 144 -9.69 10.57 -4.52
N ARG A 145 -9.82 11.89 -4.62
CA ARG A 145 -11.08 12.59 -4.40
C ARG A 145 -11.87 12.73 -5.70
N THR A 146 -13.19 12.83 -5.59
CA THR A 146 -14.09 13.01 -6.74
C THR A 146 -14.04 14.41 -7.34
N ASP A 147 -13.67 15.42 -6.55
CA ASP A 147 -13.49 16.83 -6.95
C ASP A 147 -12.07 17.12 -7.50
N GLY A 148 -11.25 16.08 -7.65
CA GLY A 148 -9.84 16.18 -7.97
C GLY A 148 -8.98 16.30 -6.70
N GLY A 149 -7.75 15.81 -6.79
CA GLY A 149 -6.83 15.77 -5.67
C GLY A 149 -6.93 14.51 -4.82
N PHE A 150 -6.35 14.56 -3.62
CA PHE A 150 -6.08 13.38 -2.80
C PHE A 150 -6.30 13.64 -1.32
N ASP A 151 -7.00 12.73 -0.66
CA ASP A 151 -7.02 12.62 0.80
C ASP A 151 -5.97 11.62 1.25
N PHE A 152 -5.30 11.90 2.37
CA PHE A 152 -4.26 11.04 2.90
C PHE A 152 -4.26 11.00 4.42
N SER A 153 -3.71 9.92 4.99
CA SER A 153 -3.52 9.78 6.43
C SER A 153 -2.19 10.39 6.89
N LEU A 154 -2.18 11.10 8.02
CA LEU A 154 -0.97 11.62 8.62
C LEU A 154 -0.36 10.62 9.62
N PRO A 155 0.96 10.35 9.54
CA PRO A 155 1.62 9.49 10.49
C PRO A 155 1.71 10.18 11.87
N PRO A 156 1.85 9.41 12.98
CA PRO A 156 2.01 9.98 14.33
C PRO A 156 3.24 10.89 14.47
N THR A 157 4.23 10.72 13.61
CA THR A 157 5.46 11.50 13.52
C THR A 157 5.28 12.86 12.87
N TYR A 158 4.11 13.14 12.27
CA TYR A 158 3.83 14.40 11.61
C TYR A 158 3.96 15.59 12.54
N ARG A 159 4.57 16.65 12.01
CA ARG A 159 4.83 17.93 12.67
C ARG A 159 4.75 19.03 11.62
N PRO A 160 3.86 20.02 11.77
CA PRO A 160 3.70 21.08 10.78
C PRO A 160 5.02 21.80 10.45
N SER A 161 5.76 22.21 11.48
CA SER A 161 7.04 22.91 11.34
C SER A 161 8.16 22.13 10.64
N LYS A 162 8.00 20.82 10.43
CA LYS A 162 8.99 19.98 9.78
C LYS A 162 8.55 19.51 8.38
N HIS A 163 7.25 19.35 8.15
CA HIS A 163 6.76 18.65 6.97
C HIS A 163 5.87 19.50 6.06
N ASP A 164 5.33 20.64 6.53
CA ASP A 164 4.42 21.45 5.72
C ASP A 164 5.07 21.95 4.43
N ASP A 165 6.33 22.40 4.51
CA ASP A 165 7.06 22.88 3.33
C ASP A 165 7.24 21.77 2.29
N GLY A 166 7.61 20.57 2.73
CA GLY A 166 7.76 19.41 1.84
C GLY A 166 6.42 18.93 1.27
N LEU A 167 5.34 18.98 2.05
CA LEU A 167 4.00 18.66 1.56
C LEU A 167 3.51 19.69 0.53
N ASN A 168 3.78 20.97 0.75
CA ASN A 168 3.43 22.04 -0.19
C ASN A 168 4.20 21.91 -1.51
N GLU A 169 5.48 21.56 -1.46
CA GLU A 169 6.27 21.24 -2.66
C GLU A 169 5.68 20.02 -3.39
N ALA A 170 5.39 18.94 -2.67
CA ALA A 170 4.77 17.75 -3.25
C ALA A 170 3.43 18.08 -3.95
N ALA A 171 2.59 18.90 -3.31
CA ALA A 171 1.31 19.32 -3.87
C ALA A 171 1.43 20.17 -5.13
N THR A 172 2.38 21.11 -5.17
CA THR A 172 2.46 22.12 -6.23
C THR A 172 3.36 21.72 -7.40
N VAL A 173 4.34 20.84 -7.16
CA VAL A 173 5.37 20.46 -8.15
C VAL A 173 5.21 19.02 -8.64
N ILE A 174 4.87 18.08 -7.74
CA ILE A 174 4.91 16.65 -8.06
C ILE A 174 3.52 16.08 -8.37
N ILE A 175 2.51 16.40 -7.56
CA ILE A 175 1.18 15.79 -7.64
C ILE A 175 0.23 16.65 -8.48
N GLY A 176 0.07 17.91 -8.09
CA GLY A 176 -0.87 18.84 -8.69
C GLY A 176 -0.21 19.82 -9.65
N GLN A 177 -0.77 21.03 -9.69
CA GLN A 177 -0.25 22.19 -10.41
C GLN A 177 -0.14 23.39 -9.47
N PRO A 178 0.59 24.45 -9.86
CA PRO A 178 0.58 25.71 -9.12
C PRO A 178 -0.86 26.16 -8.80
N GLY A 179 -1.15 26.41 -7.51
CA GLY A 179 -2.50 26.71 -7.01
C GLY A 179 -3.17 25.58 -6.22
N TRP A 180 -2.57 24.39 -6.22
CA TRP A 180 -2.91 23.31 -5.28
C TRP A 180 -2.30 23.58 -3.91
N TYR A 181 -2.98 23.17 -2.86
CA TYR A 181 -2.55 23.42 -1.49
C TYR A 181 -2.82 22.22 -0.61
N VAL A 182 -2.14 22.20 0.53
CA VAL A 182 -2.25 21.13 1.53
C VAL A 182 -2.99 21.66 2.74
N GLU A 183 -4.04 20.94 3.14
CA GLU A 183 -4.65 21.05 4.45
C GLU A 183 -4.26 19.83 5.27
N ALA A 184 -3.84 20.06 6.51
CA ALA A 184 -3.46 18.98 7.42
C ALA A 184 -4.11 19.21 8.78
N ASP A 185 -4.87 18.23 9.23
CA ASP A 185 -5.50 18.20 10.54
C ASP A 185 -4.77 17.20 11.44
N THR A 186 -4.05 17.73 12.42
CA THR A 186 -3.30 16.94 13.42
C THR A 186 -4.19 16.19 14.41
N HIS A 187 -5.43 16.65 14.61
CA HIS A 187 -6.38 16.05 15.53
C HIS A 187 -6.98 14.77 14.95
N THR A 188 -7.48 14.85 13.71
CA THR A 188 -8.01 13.69 12.97
C THR A 188 -6.92 12.86 12.31
N ARG A 189 -5.69 13.39 12.23
CA ARG A 189 -4.55 12.80 11.50
C ARG A 189 -4.87 12.53 10.04
N THR A 190 -5.50 13.51 9.41
CA THR A 190 -5.82 13.49 7.99
C THR A 190 -5.23 14.70 7.31
N GLY A 191 -4.84 14.53 6.06
CA GLY A 191 -4.49 15.64 5.18
C GLY A 191 -5.22 15.53 3.87
N SER A 192 -5.34 16.66 3.18
CA SER A 192 -5.96 16.76 1.87
C SER A 192 -5.10 17.64 0.97
N ILE A 193 -4.90 17.20 -0.26
CA ILE A 193 -4.30 18.00 -1.33
C ILE A 193 -5.40 18.30 -2.33
N THR A 194 -5.74 19.57 -2.47
CA THR A 194 -6.83 20.01 -3.35
C THR A 194 -6.46 21.25 -4.14
N LEU A 195 -7.13 21.46 -5.26
CA LEU A 195 -7.11 22.74 -5.96
C LEU A 195 -8.07 23.68 -5.25
N ARG A 196 -7.64 24.90 -4.90
CA ARG A 196 -8.54 25.89 -4.30
C ARG A 196 -9.52 26.42 -5.35
N VAL A 197 -10.65 25.73 -5.53
CA VAL A 197 -11.85 26.43 -5.98
C VAL A 197 -12.32 27.23 -4.78
N ARG A 198 -12.36 28.57 -4.88
CA ARG A 198 -12.95 29.39 -3.81
C ARG A 198 -14.37 28.88 -3.56
N VAL A 199 -14.59 28.16 -2.47
CA VAL A 199 -15.93 27.99 -1.90
C VAL A 199 -16.33 29.40 -1.48
N ASN A 200 -17.36 29.95 -2.13
CA ASN A 200 -17.92 31.28 -1.92
C ASN A 200 -17.72 31.78 -0.47
N GLU A 201 -16.86 32.78 -0.30
CA GLU A 201 -17.06 33.69 0.84
C GLU A 201 -18.44 34.32 0.63
N PRO A 202 -19.35 34.30 1.62
CA PRO A 202 -20.48 35.19 1.56
C PRO A 202 -19.90 36.60 1.49
N VAL A 203 -20.20 37.31 0.39
CA VAL A 203 -19.86 38.73 0.26
C VAL A 203 -20.61 39.47 1.36
N ALA A 204 -19.96 39.63 2.51
CA ALA A 204 -20.39 40.52 3.56
C ALA A 204 -20.20 41.94 3.04
N GLY A 205 -21.26 42.55 2.53
CA GLY A 205 -21.22 43.99 2.21
C GLY A 205 -22.13 44.46 1.10
N PHE A 206 -23.44 44.36 1.28
CA PHE A 206 -24.34 45.41 0.79
C PHE A 206 -25.12 45.96 1.97
N PHE A 207 -24.48 46.88 2.70
CA PHE A 207 -25.17 47.85 3.54
C PHE A 207 -25.98 48.76 2.61
N THR A 208 -27.24 48.43 2.36
CA THR A 208 -28.20 49.43 1.88
C THR A 208 -28.56 50.33 3.06
N GLN A 209 -27.99 51.53 3.06
CA GLN A 209 -28.36 52.64 3.93
C GLN A 209 -29.80 53.07 3.60
N PRO A 210 -30.70 53.27 4.58
CA PRO A 210 -32.02 53.80 4.30
C PRO A 210 -31.92 55.29 3.99
N ALA A 211 -32.32 55.70 2.80
CA ALA A 211 -32.54 57.10 2.48
C ALA A 211 -33.87 57.52 3.13
N GLY A 212 -33.76 58.31 4.21
CA GLY A 212 -34.86 59.13 4.69
C GLY A 212 -35.01 60.36 3.79
N GLY A 213 -36.26 60.64 3.42
CA GLY A 213 -36.74 61.81 2.70
C GLY A 213 -38.25 61.77 2.63
#